data_AF-A0A5S9M616-F1
#
_entry.id   AF-A0A5S9M616-F1
#
_cell.length_a   1.000
_cell.length_b   1.000
_cell.length_c   1.000
_cell.angle_alpha   90.00
_cell.angle_beta   90.00
_cell.angle_gamma   90.00
#
_symmetry.space_group_name_H-M   'P 1'
#
loop_
_entity.id
_entity.type
_entity.pdbx_description
1 polymer ?
#
loop_
_entity_poly.entity_id
_entity_poly.type
_entity_poly.pdbx_seq_one_letter_code
_entity_poly.pdbx_strand_id
1 'polypeptide(L)' 'MNPYAKAENQFSQNAENYRDSPIFAAGEELEWMKTTANAKGHEHLLDIGCAAGHTVFFSDVISKGVGIDVTQK' A
#
# COMPACT_ATOMS: atom_id res chain seq x y z
N MET A 1 24.26 -10.71 -6.06
CA MET A 1 23.98 -10.14 -4.73
C MET A 1 22.71 -9.32 -4.88
N ASN A 2 21.67 -9.58 -4.08
CA ASN A 2 20.42 -8.81 -4.17
C ASN A 2 20.69 -7.37 -3.69
N PRO A 3 20.56 -6.33 -4.55
CA PRO A 3 20.83 -4.95 -4.16
C PRO A 3 19.83 -4.43 -3.11
N TYR A 4 18.69 -5.11 -2.93
CA TYR A 4 17.62 -4.72 -2.02
C TYR A 4 17.67 -5.45 -0.66
N ALA A 5 18.63 -6.34 -0.43
CA ALA A 5 18.70 -7.18 0.77
C ALA A 5 18.67 -6.38 2.09
N LYS A 6 19.24 -5.16 2.11
CA LYS A 6 19.19 -4.29 3.30
C LYS A 6 17.77 -3.78 3.58
N ALA A 7 17.04 -3.37 2.55
CA ALA A 7 15.66 -2.90 2.67
C ALA A 7 14.73 -4.06 3.02
N GLU A 8 14.88 -5.21 2.34
CA GLU A 8 14.12 -6.43 2.64
C GLU A 8 14.23 -6.84 4.10
N ASN A 9 15.46 -6.86 4.66
CA ASN A 9 15.68 -7.22 6.06
C ASN A 9 15.11 -6.20 7.05
N GLN A 10 15.10 -4.91 6.70
CA GLN A 10 14.58 -3.86 7.58
C GLN A 10 13.05 -3.88 7.64
N PHE A 11 12.37 -4.09 6.50
CA PHE A 11 10.92 -3.93 6.40
C PHE A 11 10.14 -5.24 6.56
N SER A 12 10.77 -6.41 6.34
CA SER A 12 10.11 -7.71 6.55
C SER A 12 9.72 -7.99 8.00
N GLN A 13 10.47 -7.49 8.98
CA GLN A 13 10.27 -7.81 10.40
C GLN A 13 8.98 -7.25 11.01
N ASN A 14 8.37 -6.22 10.40
CA ASN A 14 7.24 -5.50 10.97
C ASN A 14 6.02 -5.41 10.03
N ALA A 15 6.09 -5.98 8.83
CA ALA A 15 5.07 -5.78 7.79
C ALA A 15 3.64 -6.16 8.25
N GLU A 16 3.50 -7.20 9.08
CA GLU A 16 2.19 -7.63 9.59
C GLU A 16 1.59 -6.64 10.62
N ASN A 17 2.44 -6.01 11.44
CA ASN A 17 2.01 -5.03 12.43
C ASN A 17 1.42 -3.76 11.80
N TYR A 18 1.74 -3.48 10.53
CA TYR A 18 1.17 -2.35 9.79
C TYR A 18 -0.26 -2.61 9.33
N ARG A 19 -0.63 -3.86 9.02
CA ARG A 19 -1.97 -4.22 8.51
C ARG A 19 -3.06 -3.98 9.55
N ASP A 20 -2.80 -4.45 10.76
CA ASP A 20 -3.81 -4.56 11.81
C ASP A 20 -3.80 -3.33 12.75
N SER A 21 -2.97 -2.33 12.45
CA SER A 21 -2.88 -1.09 13.20
C SER A 21 -4.06 -0.16 12.87
N PRO A 22 -4.85 0.28 13.87
CA PRO A 22 -5.96 1.21 13.68
C PRO A 22 -5.55 2.57 13.09
N ILE A 23 -4.28 2.96 13.27
CA ILE A 23 -3.73 4.23 12.78
C ILE A 23 -3.67 4.21 11.25
N PHE A 24 -3.30 3.08 10.66
CA PHE A 24 -3.23 2.96 9.20
C PHE A 24 -4.62 2.65 8.66
N ALA A 25 -5.34 1.67 9.21
CA ALA A 25 -6.65 1.28 8.68
C ALA A 25 -7.74 2.39 8.63
N ALA A 26 -7.59 3.45 9.42
CA ALA A 26 -8.53 4.58 9.49
C ALA A 26 -7.86 5.95 9.31
N GLY A 27 -6.70 5.99 8.67
CA GLY A 27 -5.94 7.22 8.48
C GLY A 27 -6.66 8.24 7.56
N GLU A 28 -6.71 9.50 8.00
CA GLU A 28 -7.33 10.62 7.25
C GLU A 28 -6.63 10.85 5.90
N GLU A 29 -5.36 10.43 5.77
CA GLU A 29 -4.59 10.56 4.54
C GLU A 29 -5.20 9.77 3.38
N LEU A 30 -5.90 8.66 3.64
CA LEU A 30 -6.56 7.88 2.58
C LEU A 30 -7.63 8.70 1.87
N GLU A 31 -8.46 9.42 2.64
CA GLU A 31 -9.51 10.29 2.10
C GLU A 31 -8.92 11.49 1.34
N TRP A 32 -7.82 12.06 1.85
CA TRP A 32 -7.10 13.12 1.13
C TRP A 32 -6.53 12.62 -0.20
N MET A 33 -5.94 11.43 -0.22
CA MET A 33 -5.39 10.85 -1.44
C MET A 33 -6.50 10.51 -2.45
N LYS A 34 -7.64 9.95 -2.02
CA LYS A 34 -8.81 9.71 -2.89
C LYS A 34 -9.34 11.00 -3.49
N THR A 35 -9.50 12.03 -2.66
CA THR A 35 -9.97 13.36 -3.09
C THR A 35 -9.02 13.98 -4.10
N THR A 36 -7.71 13.90 -3.84
CA THR A 36 -6.67 14.46 -4.72
C THR A 36 -6.57 13.69 -6.04
N ALA A 37 -6.64 12.37 -5.99
CA ALA A 37 -6.63 11.52 -7.19
C ALA A 37 -7.87 11.75 -8.05
N ASN A 38 -8.99 12.17 -7.45
CA ASN A 38 -10.27 12.44 -8.12
C ASN A 38 -10.72 11.27 -9.02
N ALA A 39 -10.44 10.04 -8.56
CA ALA A 39 -10.69 8.83 -9.31
C ALA A 39 -12.20 8.64 -9.56
N LYS A 40 -12.54 8.07 -10.71
CA LYS A 40 -13.90 7.88 -11.20
C LYS A 40 -14.29 6.40 -11.29
N GLY A 41 -13.52 5.50 -10.68
CA GLY A 41 -13.82 4.07 -10.59
C GLY A 41 -13.30 3.21 -11.74
N HIS A 42 -12.65 3.79 -12.75
CA HIS A 42 -12.12 3.05 -13.90
C HIS A 42 -10.60 3.00 -13.94
N GLU A 43 -9.94 3.78 -13.09
CA GLU A 43 -8.50 3.94 -13.02
C GLU A 43 -7.81 2.69 -12.46
N HIS A 44 -6.53 2.54 -12.80
CA HIS A 44 -5.66 1.53 -12.23
C HIS A 44 -4.72 2.18 -11.21
N LEU A 45 -4.55 1.52 -10.06
CA LEU A 45 -3.61 1.92 -9.03
C LEU A 45 -2.35 1.07 -9.08
N LEU A 46 -1.19 1.71 -9.02
CA LEU A 46 0.10 1.07 -8.77
C LEU A 46 0.61 1.51 -7.40
N ASP A 47 0.73 0.56 -6.47
CA ASP A 47 1.24 0.76 -5.13
C ASP A 47 2.66 0.19 -5.04
N ILE A 48 3.65 1.04 -4.74
CA ILE A 48 5.08 0.68 -4.71
C ILE A 48 5.57 0.75 -3.26
N GLY A 49 6.14 -0.35 -2.77
CA GLY A 49 6.40 -0.51 -1.33
C GLY A 49 5.11 -0.82 -0.58
N CYS A 50 4.25 -1.66 -1.16
CA CYS A 50 2.88 -1.86 -0.69
C CYS A 50 2.78 -2.52 0.69
N ALA A 51 3.85 -3.18 1.18
CA ALA A 51 3.87 -3.92 2.43
C ALA A 51 2.62 -4.81 2.62
N ALA A 52 1.81 -4.55 3.65
CA ALA A 52 0.57 -5.28 3.90
C ALA A 52 -0.55 -4.98 2.87
N GLY A 53 -0.48 -3.86 2.15
CA GLY A 53 -1.45 -3.40 1.16
C GLY A 53 -2.30 -2.24 1.65
N HIS A 54 -1.70 -1.20 2.26
CA HIS A 54 -2.44 -0.05 2.82
C HIS A 54 -3.33 0.63 1.77
N THR A 55 -2.89 0.73 0.51
CA THR A 55 -3.71 1.37 -0.52
C THR A 55 -4.87 0.49 -1.02
N VAL A 56 -5.09 -0.70 -0.46
CA VAL A 56 -6.28 -1.52 -0.78
C VAL A 56 -7.58 -0.77 -0.51
N PHE A 57 -7.54 0.22 0.39
CA PHE A 57 -8.67 1.10 0.70
C PHE A 57 -9.12 1.99 -0.47
N PHE A 58 -8.39 2.02 -1.59
CA PHE A 58 -8.83 2.63 -2.85
C PHE A 58 -9.79 1.76 -3.66
N SER A 59 -10.06 0.51 -3.24
CA SER A 59 -10.83 -0.46 -4.00
C SER A 59 -12.25 0.00 -4.40
N ASP A 60 -12.80 0.97 -3.69
CA ASP A 60 -14.11 1.58 -3.96
C ASP A 60 -14.08 2.60 -5.11
N VAL A 61 -12.89 3.11 -5.48
CA VAL A 61 -12.72 4.19 -6.46
C VAL A 61 -11.77 3.83 -7.62
N ILE A 62 -11.31 2.59 -7.70
CA ILE A 62 -10.44 2.08 -8.79
C ILE A 62 -10.99 0.78 -9.37
N SER A 63 -10.64 0.45 -10.61
CA SER A 63 -11.04 -0.81 -11.25
C SER A 63 -10.03 -1.94 -11.03
N LYS A 64 -8.76 -1.61 -10.75
CA LYS A 64 -7.68 -2.58 -10.53
C LYS A 64 -6.56 -1.98 -9.70
N GLY A 65 -6.04 -2.75 -8.74
CA GLY A 65 -4.83 -2.43 -7.99
C GLY A 65 -3.69 -3.41 -8.30
N VAL A 66 -2.47 -2.91 -8.39
CA VAL A 66 -1.23 -3.70 -8.46
C VAL A 66 -0.30 -3.22 -7.36
N GLY A 67 0.05 -4.11 -6.44
CA GLY A 67 1.07 -3.86 -5.41
C GLY A 67 2.40 -4.49 -5.79
N ILE A 68 3.49 -3.74 -5.62
CA ILE A 68 4.86 -4.22 -5.80
C ILE A 68 5.62 -3.92 -4.52
N ASP A 69 6.25 -4.93 -3.94
CA ASP A 69 7.16 -4.76 -2.80
C ASP A 69 8.43 -5.58 -3.02
N VAL A 70 9.53 -5.14 -2.42
CA VAL A 70 10.80 -5.87 -2.44
C VAL A 70 10.81 -6.98 -1.40
N THR A 71 10.03 -6.83 -0.33
CA THR A 71 9.86 -7.85 0.69
C THR A 71 9.07 -9.04 0.13
N GLN A 72 9.58 -10.24 0.38
CA GLN A 72 8.79 -11.46 0.18
C GLN A 72 7.92 -11.65 1.41
N LYS A 73 6.61 -11.78 1.21
CA LYS A 73 5.68 -12.30 2.23
C LYS A 73 5.84 -13.81 2.34
#